data_AF-A0A2N5KE72-F1
#
_entry.id   AF-A0A2N5KE72-F1
#
_cell.length_a   1.000
_cell.length_b   1.000
_cell.length_c   1.000
_cell.angle_alpha   90.00
_cell.angle_beta   90.00
_cell.angle_gamma   90.00
#
_symmetry.space_group_name_H-M   'P 1'
#
loop_
_entity.id
_entity.type
_entity.pdbx_description
1 polymer ?
#
loop_
_entity_poly.entity_id
_entity_poly.type
_entity_poly.pdbx_seq_one_letter_code
_entity_poly.pdbx_strand_id
1 'polypeptide(L)'
;ALVPPTQGIRATLTASGISRVVVGPDVFRTIEVRRTPDLIAFTSPNNATGMFELEPAGDMLLPFEGMGVDTTWRLEMPRAANPFDYRTIADVIMTVDYTALHSFDYRQQVIQRLDTRMTGERSFSVRDEFADAWYQL
;
A
#
# COMPACT_ATOMS: atom_id res chain seq x y z
N ALA A 1 -5.12 12.39 10.57
CA ALA A 1 -4.74 12.26 12.00
C ALA A 1 -4.56 13.64 12.61
N LEU A 2 -4.99 13.87 13.85
CA LEU A 2 -4.74 15.15 14.54
C LEU A 2 -3.36 15.07 15.21
N VAL A 3 -2.34 15.54 14.50
CA VAL A 3 -0.94 15.54 14.98
C VAL A 3 -0.46 17.00 15.02
N PRO A 4 0.17 17.46 16.12
CA PRO A 4 0.74 18.80 16.19
C PRO A 4 1.75 19.04 15.04
N PRO A 5 1.69 20.18 14.33
CA PRO A 5 2.62 20.48 13.23
C PRO A 5 4.10 20.45 13.64
N THR A 6 4.39 20.76 14.91
CA THR A 6 5.75 20.77 15.46
C THR A 6 6.31 19.38 15.76
N GLN A 7 5.45 18.35 15.78
CA GLN A 7 5.85 17.00 16.18
C GLN A 7 6.00 16.08 14.98
N GLY A 8 5.11 16.15 13.99
CA GLY A 8 5.08 15.21 12.87
C GLY A 8 4.81 13.77 13.32
N ILE A 9 5.04 12.80 12.44
CA ILE A 9 4.87 11.37 12.73
C ILE A 9 6.21 10.63 12.64
N ARG A 10 6.27 9.40 13.16
CA ARG A 10 7.32 8.43 12.87
C ARG A 10 6.66 7.17 12.35
N ALA A 11 6.67 7.01 11.04
CA ALA A 11 6.13 5.82 10.39
C ALA A 11 7.13 5.26 9.39
N THR A 12 6.97 3.99 9.06
CA THR A 12 7.75 3.33 8.02
C THR A 12 6.81 2.61 7.06
N LEU A 13 7.12 2.64 5.78
CA LEU A 13 6.45 1.84 4.76
C LEU A 13 7.47 0.84 4.21
N THR A 14 7.06 -0.42 4.16
CA THR A 14 7.85 -1.53 3.64
C THR A 14 7.07 -2.27 2.58
N ALA A 15 7.76 -2.73 1.55
CA ALA A 15 7.24 -3.71 0.61
C ALA A 15 7.94 -5.05 0.82
N SER A 16 7.21 -6.16 0.72
CA SER A 16 7.72 -7.50 1.05
C SER A 16 8.94 -7.99 0.24
N GLY A 17 9.34 -7.27 -0.81
CA GLY A 17 10.37 -7.69 -1.75
C GLY A 17 9.88 -8.75 -2.76
N ILE A 18 8.68 -9.30 -2.60
CA ILE A 18 8.06 -10.20 -3.58
C ILE A 18 6.86 -9.48 -4.19
N SER A 19 6.89 -9.30 -5.50
CA SER A 19 5.79 -8.70 -6.25
C SER A 19 5.40 -9.59 -7.43
N ARG A 20 4.21 -9.39 -7.97
CA ARG A 20 3.74 -10.08 -9.17
C ARG A 20 3.54 -9.09 -10.31
N VAL A 21 3.97 -9.50 -11.50
CA VAL A 21 3.79 -8.73 -12.74
C VAL A 21 3.37 -9.68 -13.85
N VAL A 22 2.73 -9.14 -14.87
CA VAL A 22 2.36 -9.90 -16.08
C VAL A 22 3.38 -9.61 -17.16
N VAL A 23 3.96 -10.66 -17.73
CA VAL A 23 4.87 -10.57 -18.88
C VAL A 23 4.22 -11.16 -20.12
N GLY A 24 4.57 -10.62 -21.30
CA GLY A 24 4.13 -11.02 -22.63
C GLY A 24 5.16 -10.56 -23.69
N PRO A 25 4.82 -10.49 -24.98
CA PRO A 25 3.49 -10.62 -25.59
C PRO A 25 3.12 -12.04 -26.06
N ASP A 26 4.09 -12.95 -26.23
CA ASP A 26 3.81 -14.28 -26.82
C ASP A 26 2.81 -15.09 -25.99
N VAL A 27 3.03 -15.14 -24.68
CA VAL A 27 2.13 -15.77 -23.71
C VAL A 27 2.05 -14.90 -22.47
N PHE A 28 0.86 -14.34 -22.22
CA PHE A 28 0.62 -13.58 -21.00
C PHE A 28 0.58 -14.48 -19.78
N ARG A 29 1.55 -14.29 -18.88
CA ARG A 29 1.64 -15.02 -17.62
C ARG A 29 2.06 -14.11 -16.48
N THR A 30 1.49 -14.37 -15.31
CA THR A 30 1.95 -13.75 -14.06
C THR A 30 3.25 -14.41 -13.63
N ILE A 31 4.26 -13.59 -13.35
CA ILE A 31 5.53 -14.03 -12.76
C ILE A 31 5.78 -13.29 -11.46
N GLU A 32 6.59 -13.89 -10.60
CA GLU A 32 7.09 -13.23 -9.40
C GLU A 32 8.39 -12.46 -9.71
N VAL A 33 8.44 -11.20 -9.29
CA VAL A 33 9.65 -10.37 -9.26
C VAL A 33 10.11 -10.29 -7.81
N ARG A 34 11.35 -10.69 -7.58
CA ARG A 34 11.97 -10.71 -6.25
C ARG A 34 13.06 -9.65 -6.18
N ARG A 35 12.97 -8.77 -5.18
CA ARG A 35 13.96 -7.75 -4.84
C ARG A 35 14.22 -7.81 -3.35
N THR A 36 15.31 -7.17 -2.91
CA THR A 36 15.51 -6.89 -1.50
C THR A 36 14.34 -6.04 -0.99
N PRO A 37 13.76 -6.33 0.18
CA PRO A 37 12.73 -5.47 0.76
C PRO A 37 13.26 -4.04 0.94
N ASP A 38 12.54 -3.08 0.34
CA ASP A 38 12.81 -1.66 0.50
C ASP A 38 12.00 -1.11 1.70
N LEU A 39 12.53 -0.07 2.34
CA LEU A 39 11.89 0.62 3.46
C LEU A 39 12.09 2.12 3.29
N ILE A 40 11.00 2.87 3.44
CA ILE A 40 11.06 4.34 3.59
C ILE A 40 10.48 4.76 4.93
N ALA A 41 10.94 5.90 5.44
CA ALA A 41 10.45 6.48 6.68
C ALA A 41 9.72 7.81 6.42
N PHE A 42 8.63 8.04 7.14
CA PHE A 42 7.84 9.25 7.07
C PHE A 42 7.94 10.05 8.37
N THR A 43 8.21 11.35 8.21
CA THR A 43 8.24 12.33 9.30
C THR A 43 7.04 13.29 9.27
N SER A 44 6.35 13.39 8.12
CA SER A 44 5.13 14.19 7.92
C SER A 44 3.92 13.30 7.68
N PRO A 45 2.75 13.61 8.24
CA PRO A 45 1.50 12.90 7.95
C PRO A 45 0.86 13.30 6.59
N ASN A 46 1.36 14.35 5.95
CA ASN A 46 0.75 14.92 4.74
C ASN A 46 1.73 14.84 3.57
N ASN A 47 1.29 14.24 2.46
CA ASN A 47 1.99 14.14 1.17
C ASN A 47 3.49 13.82 1.28
N ALA A 48 3.85 12.93 2.22
CA ALA A 48 5.24 12.56 2.45
C ALA A 48 5.65 11.46 1.46
N THR A 49 6.79 11.64 0.79
CA THR A 49 7.35 10.67 -0.17
C THR A 49 8.40 9.75 0.47
N GLY A 50 8.86 10.09 1.68
CA GLY A 50 9.96 9.39 2.35
C GLY A 50 11.35 9.74 1.79
N MET A 51 11.42 10.65 0.82
CA MET A 51 12.63 11.16 0.19
C MET A 51 12.81 12.65 0.49
N PHE A 52 14.05 13.12 0.55
CA PHE A 52 14.36 14.55 0.62
C PHE A 52 14.56 15.12 -0.79
N GLU A 53 13.96 16.26 -1.09
CA GLU A 53 14.02 16.93 -2.41
C GLU A 53 15.43 17.41 -2.81
N LEU A 54 16.39 17.45 -1.85
CA LEU A 54 17.75 17.92 -2.07
C LEU A 54 18.70 16.84 -2.62
N GLU A 55 18.23 15.61 -2.80
CA GLU A 55 18.99 14.55 -3.46
C GLU A 55 18.88 14.75 -4.98
N PRO A 56 19.97 15.10 -5.70
CA PRO A 56 19.95 15.06 -7.15
C PRO A 56 19.63 13.61 -7.57
N ALA A 57 18.65 13.44 -8.45
CA ALA A 57 18.32 12.14 -9.03
C ALA A 57 19.57 11.63 -9.78
N GLY A 58 20.40 10.84 -9.09
CA GLY A 58 21.51 10.13 -9.67
C GLY A 58 21.02 8.90 -10.44
N ASP A 59 21.94 8.05 -10.90
CA ASP A 59 21.63 6.80 -11.60
C ASP A 59 21.00 5.71 -10.69
N MET A 60 20.51 6.08 -9.51
CA MET A 60 19.92 5.16 -8.54
C MET A 60 18.40 5.11 -8.69
N LEU A 61 17.85 3.91 -8.59
CA LEU A 61 16.40 3.70 -8.53
C LEU A 61 15.80 4.35 -7.28
N LEU A 62 14.61 4.92 -7.42
CA LEU A 62 13.81 5.37 -6.28
C LEU A 62 13.36 4.17 -5.43
N PRO A 63 13.01 4.40 -4.15
CA PRO A 63 12.41 3.34 -3.34
C PRO A 63 11.20 2.72 -4.04
N PHE A 64 11.14 1.39 -4.05
CA PHE A 64 10.08 0.60 -4.71
C PHE A 64 10.01 0.73 -6.23
N GLU A 65 10.98 1.38 -6.87
CA GLU A 65 11.06 1.41 -8.33
C GLU A 65 11.49 0.04 -8.89
N GLY A 66 10.89 -0.37 -10.01
CA GLY A 66 11.21 -1.63 -10.69
C GLY A 66 10.60 -2.88 -10.04
N MET A 67 9.71 -2.74 -9.07
CA MET A 67 8.87 -3.84 -8.56
C MET A 67 7.40 -3.68 -8.97
N GLY A 68 6.66 -4.79 -8.94
CA GLY A 68 5.22 -4.78 -9.23
C GLY A 68 4.39 -4.22 -8.08
N VAL A 69 3.26 -3.58 -8.42
CA VAL A 69 2.31 -3.03 -7.44
C VAL A 69 1.56 -4.12 -6.65
N ASP A 70 1.34 -5.30 -7.26
CA ASP A 70 0.82 -6.49 -6.57
C ASP A 70 1.92 -7.06 -5.66
N THR A 71 1.95 -6.56 -4.42
CA THR A 71 2.84 -6.98 -3.34
C THR A 71 2.16 -6.73 -2.00
N THR A 72 2.76 -7.22 -0.92
CA THR A 72 2.34 -6.85 0.43
C THR A 72 3.04 -5.57 0.87
N TRP A 73 2.25 -4.53 1.10
CA TRP A 73 2.65 -3.27 1.70
C TRP A 73 2.39 -3.31 3.20
N ARG A 74 3.34 -2.82 3.99
CA ARG A 74 3.19 -2.73 5.45
C ARG A 74 3.60 -1.34 5.92
N LEU A 75 2.61 -0.59 6.39
CA LEU A 75 2.77 0.69 7.09
C LEU A 75 2.81 0.44 8.60
N GLU A 76 3.90 0.84 9.25
CA GLU A 76 4.06 0.74 10.69
C GLU A 76 4.21 2.12 11.31
N MET A 77 3.40 2.42 12.33
CA MET A 77 3.50 3.63 13.13
C MET A 77 3.50 3.23 14.61
N PRO A 78 4.68 3.09 15.25
CA PRO A 78 4.75 2.66 16.64
C PRO A 78 4.19 3.72 17.58
N ARG A 79 3.25 3.34 18.46
CA ARG A 79 2.64 4.23 19.48
C ARG A 79 3.68 4.87 20.40
N ALA A 80 4.72 4.13 20.77
CA ALA A 80 5.81 4.63 21.60
C ALA A 80 6.56 5.81 20.97
N ALA A 81 6.63 5.88 19.64
CA ALA A 81 7.26 6.97 18.90
C ALA A 81 6.27 8.07 18.48
N ASN A 82 4.96 7.86 18.68
CA ASN A 82 3.90 8.72 18.20
C ASN A 82 2.85 8.95 19.31
N PRO A 83 3.15 9.83 20.28
CA PRO A 83 2.31 10.03 21.46
C PRO A 83 1.13 10.96 21.16
N PHE A 84 0.25 10.55 20.25
CA PHE A 84 -1.03 11.21 19.97
C PHE A 84 -2.18 10.20 20.04
N ASP A 85 -3.42 10.67 20.09
CA ASP A 85 -4.59 9.79 20.13
C ASP A 85 -4.85 9.16 18.75
N TYR A 86 -4.56 7.87 18.60
CA TYR A 86 -4.76 7.13 17.34
C TYR A 86 -6.22 7.06 16.91
N ARG A 87 -7.19 7.29 17.81
CA ARG A 87 -8.61 7.39 17.44
C ARG A 87 -8.90 8.59 16.53
N THR A 88 -7.96 9.52 16.43
CA THR A 88 -8.03 10.67 15.53
C THR A 88 -7.50 10.38 14.13
N ILE A 89 -7.00 9.16 13.86
CA ILE A 89 -6.66 8.71 12.50
C ILE A 89 -7.98 8.36 11.80
N ALA A 90 -8.41 9.21 10.87
CA ALA A 90 -9.62 9.00 10.09
C ALA A 90 -9.39 7.95 8.98
N ASP A 91 -8.31 8.12 8.22
CA ASP A 91 -7.93 7.27 7.10
C ASP A 91 -6.41 7.21 6.90
N VAL A 92 -5.99 6.33 5.99
CA VAL A 92 -4.63 6.25 5.46
C VAL A 92 -4.74 6.28 3.94
N ILE A 93 -4.15 7.31 3.32
CA ILE A 93 -4.12 7.45 1.87
C ILE A 93 -2.71 7.11 1.39
N MET A 94 -2.59 6.11 0.52
CA MET A 94 -1.35 5.73 -0.14
C MET A 94 -1.49 6.00 -1.63
N THR A 95 -0.63 6.87 -2.16
CA THR A 95 -0.54 7.13 -3.60
C THR A 95 0.60 6.28 -4.16
N VAL A 96 0.30 5.52 -5.22
CA VAL A 96 1.29 4.70 -5.91
C VAL A 96 1.41 5.19 -7.35
N ASP A 97 2.55 5.76 -7.68
CA ASP A 97 2.92 6.05 -9.06
C ASP A 97 3.50 4.79 -9.68
N TYR A 98 2.86 4.29 -10.73
CA TYR A 98 3.29 3.08 -11.43
C TYR A 98 3.16 3.24 -12.93
N THR A 99 4.00 2.53 -13.67
CA THR A 99 3.92 2.47 -15.13
C THR A 99 3.28 1.14 -15.54
N ALA A 100 2.20 1.22 -16.31
CA ALA A 100 1.53 0.07 -16.90
C ALA A 100 1.83 -0.01 -18.41
N LEU A 101 2.08 -1.23 -18.90
CA LEU A 101 2.18 -1.49 -20.33
C LEU A 101 0.82 -1.94 -20.87
N HIS A 102 0.36 -1.30 -21.95
CA HIS A 102 -0.91 -1.62 -22.58
C HIS A 102 -0.76 -2.71 -23.65
N SER A 103 -1.68 -3.68 -23.67
CA SER A 103 -1.82 -4.67 -24.73
C SER A 103 -3.29 -4.95 -25.03
N PHE A 104 -3.66 -4.90 -26.32
CA PHE A 104 -5.01 -5.21 -26.77
C PHE A 104 -5.35 -6.69 -26.55
N ASP A 105 -4.43 -7.60 -26.86
CA ASP A 105 -4.64 -9.04 -26.74
C ASP A 105 -4.79 -9.43 -25.27
N TYR A 106 -3.94 -8.88 -24.39
CA TYR A 106 -4.07 -9.13 -22.96
C TYR A 106 -5.40 -8.62 -22.41
N ARG A 107 -5.85 -7.43 -22.85
CA ARG A 107 -7.16 -6.90 -22.47
C ARG A 107 -8.28 -7.87 -22.83
N GLN A 108 -8.31 -8.40 -24.06
CA GLN A 108 -9.34 -9.36 -24.47
C GLN A 108 -9.29 -10.63 -23.62
N GLN A 109 -8.09 -11.16 -23.37
CA GLN A 109 -7.90 -12.34 -22.53
C GLN A 109 -8.39 -12.14 -21.09
N VAL A 110 -8.15 -10.95 -20.50
CA VAL A 110 -8.65 -10.62 -19.16
C VAL A 110 -10.17 -10.54 -19.17
N ILE A 111 -10.78 -9.81 -20.12
CA ILE A 111 -12.24 -9.67 -20.23
C ILE A 111 -12.95 -11.03 -20.31
N GLN A 112 -12.40 -11.97 -21.09
CA GLN A 112 -12.97 -13.32 -21.22
C GLN A 112 -12.87 -14.15 -19.93
N ARG A 113 -11.97 -13.81 -19.01
CA ARG A 113 -11.73 -14.53 -17.74
C ARG A 113 -12.38 -13.89 -16.53
N LEU A 114 -12.81 -12.63 -16.62
CA LEU A 114 -13.46 -11.94 -15.52
C LEU A 114 -14.74 -12.70 -15.13
N ASP A 115 -14.81 -13.12 -13.87
CA ASP A 115 -16.07 -13.65 -13.32
C ASP A 115 -17.08 -12.50 -13.26
N THR A 116 -18.30 -12.76 -13.71
CA THR A 116 -19.41 -11.80 -13.65
C THR A 116 -20.11 -11.81 -12.28
N ARG A 117 -19.74 -12.76 -11.40
CA ARG A 117 -20.25 -12.81 -10.03
C ARG A 117 -19.55 -11.79 -9.16
N MET A 118 -20.34 -10.99 -8.45
CA MET A 118 -19.84 -10.10 -7.41
C MET A 118 -19.88 -10.80 -6.07
N THR A 119 -18.73 -10.86 -5.41
CA THR A 119 -18.60 -11.28 -4.01
C THR A 119 -18.07 -10.10 -3.19
N GLY A 120 -18.65 -9.88 -2.01
CA GLY A 120 -18.23 -8.85 -1.09
C GLY A 120 -18.03 -9.42 0.31
N GLU A 121 -17.01 -8.92 0.99
CA GLU A 121 -16.78 -9.19 2.40
C GLU A 121 -17.17 -7.95 3.20
N ARG A 122 -17.94 -8.12 4.27
CA ARG A 122 -18.30 -7.05 5.20
C ARG A 122 -17.72 -7.38 6.56
N SER A 123 -16.84 -6.52 7.04
CA SER A 123 -16.40 -6.54 8.43
C SER A 123 -17.46 -5.92 9.33
N PHE A 124 -17.58 -6.44 10.54
CA PHE A 124 -18.50 -5.92 11.57
C PHE A 124 -17.71 -5.66 12.85
N SER A 125 -17.96 -4.52 13.50
CA SER A 125 -17.50 -4.28 14.88
C SER A 125 -18.50 -4.90 15.86
N VAL A 126 -18.16 -5.99 16.54
CA VAL A 126 -19.07 -6.61 17.51
C VAL A 126 -19.41 -5.65 18.65
N ARG A 127 -18.45 -4.80 19.08
CA ARG A 127 -18.68 -3.79 20.12
C ARG A 127 -19.66 -2.71 19.67
N ASP A 128 -19.49 -2.19 18.46
CA ASP A 128 -20.23 -1.00 18.02
C ASP A 128 -21.53 -1.33 17.29
N GLU A 129 -21.59 -2.49 16.61
CA GLU A 129 -22.74 -2.93 15.81
C GLU A 129 -23.61 -3.97 16.52
N PHE A 130 -23.09 -4.63 17.57
CA PHE A 130 -23.77 -5.69 18.32
C PHE A 130 -23.52 -5.56 19.83
N ALA A 131 -23.72 -4.36 20.38
CA ALA A 131 -23.46 -4.05 21.79
C ALA A 131 -24.17 -5.02 22.75
N ASP A 132 -25.39 -5.44 22.43
CA ASP A 132 -26.21 -6.35 23.23
C ASP A 132 -25.55 -7.73 23.34
N ALA A 133 -25.01 -8.25 22.24
CA ALA A 133 -24.28 -9.52 22.21
C ALA A 133 -22.91 -9.39 22.91
N TRP A 134 -22.28 -8.22 22.84
CA TRP A 134 -21.03 -7.93 23.56
C TRP A 134 -21.20 -7.99 25.09
N TYR A 135 -22.34 -7.53 25.63
CA TYR A 135 -22.62 -7.62 27.07
C TYR A 135 -22.93 -9.04 27.58
N GLN A 136 -23.11 -10.01 26.68
CA GLN A 136 -23.38 -11.41 27.03
C GLN A 136 -22.14 -12.31 26.99
N LEU A 137 -20.99 -11.79 26.52
CA LEU A 137 -19.69 -12.44 26.53
C LEU A 137 -18.90 -12.12 27.80
#